data_AF-A0A3M1F3N2-F1
#
_entry.id   AF-A0A3M1F3N2-F1
#
_cell.length_a   1.000
_cell.length_b   1.000
_cell.length_c   1.000
_cell.angle_alpha   90.00
_cell.angle_beta   90.00
_cell.angle_gamma   90.00
#
_symmetry.space_group_name_H-M   'P 1'
#
loop_
_entity.id
_entity.type
_entity.pdbx_description
1 polymer ?
#
loop_
_entity_poly.entity_id
_entity_poly.type
_entity_poly.pdbx_seq_one_letter_code
_entity_poly.pdbx_strand_id
1 'polypeptide(L)'
;MSNTLSPTEKPRTFIEFKRGDIVNARGQIGVVVDVLTSAETDNICLYVRFVHNLGNARPYDVLEISSGRMLGVDKWTLATQKDLEQAITRRKARLEKEIEELLRMATGQNGRLHSHR
;
A
#
# COMPACT_ATOMS: atom_id res chain seq x y z
N MET A 1 32.68 14.54 40.82
CA MET A 1 31.24 14.72 40.56
C MET A 1 30.90 13.89 39.34
N SER A 2 30.10 12.84 39.52
CA SER A 2 29.71 11.94 38.43
C SER A 2 28.59 12.58 37.63
N ASN A 3 28.87 12.99 36.38
CA ASN A 3 27.81 13.30 35.43
C ASN A 3 27.28 11.98 34.87
N THR A 4 26.15 11.56 35.42
CA THR A 4 25.33 10.45 34.92
C THR A 4 24.91 10.80 33.49
N LEU A 5 25.43 10.05 32.50
CA LEU A 5 24.92 10.06 31.14
C LEU A 5 23.47 9.55 31.17
N SER A 6 22.50 10.44 30.91
CA SER A 6 21.12 10.03 30.69
C SER A 6 21.06 9.05 29.51
N PRO A 7 20.33 7.93 29.63
CA PRO A 7 20.27 6.94 28.58
C PRO A 7 19.51 7.50 27.37
N THR A 8 20.24 7.71 26.27
CA THR A 8 19.79 7.61 24.87
C THR A 8 18.30 7.84 24.64
N GLU A 9 17.90 9.10 24.40
CA GLU A 9 16.67 9.36 23.66
C GLU A 9 16.82 8.70 22.28
N LYS A 10 16.15 7.55 22.08
CA LYS A 10 16.03 6.95 20.76
C LYS A 10 15.41 8.03 19.85
N PRO A 11 16.02 8.35 18.69
CA PRO A 11 15.44 9.32 17.78
C PRO A 11 14.03 8.89 17.42
N ARG A 12 13.03 9.68 17.83
CA ARG A 12 11.63 9.43 17.50
C ARG A 12 11.47 9.66 16.00
N THR A 13 11.14 8.60 15.27
CA THR A 13 10.73 8.74 13.87
C THR A 13 9.38 9.42 13.85
N PHE A 14 9.29 10.60 13.23
CA PHE A 14 8.03 11.29 13.05
C PHE A 14 7.46 10.93 11.69
N ILE A 15 6.31 10.25 11.69
CA ILE A 15 5.46 10.11 10.52
C ILE A 15 4.24 10.97 10.78
N GLU A 16 3.98 11.94 9.91
CA GLU A 16 2.86 12.87 10.05
C GLU A 16 1.52 12.30 9.56
N PHE A 17 1.54 11.08 9.02
CA PHE A 17 0.32 10.41 8.57
C PHE A 17 -0.53 9.94 9.74
N LYS A 18 -1.84 10.02 9.56
CA LYS A 18 -2.85 9.49 10.47
C LYS A 18 -3.83 8.60 9.72
N ARG A 19 -4.58 7.82 10.48
CA ARG A 19 -5.70 7.03 9.96
C ARG A 19 -6.65 7.91 9.14
N GLY A 20 -7.00 7.43 7.95
CA GLY A 20 -7.88 8.11 6.99
C GLY A 20 -7.14 8.98 5.99
N ASP A 21 -5.85 9.29 6.19
CA ASP A 21 -5.08 10.04 5.20
C ASP A 21 -5.00 9.26 3.89
N ILE A 22 -5.21 9.98 2.78
CA ILE A 22 -4.98 9.47 1.44
C ILE A 22 -3.55 9.85 1.08
N VAL A 23 -2.76 8.86 0.68
CA VAL A 23 -1.34 9.03 0.37
C VAL A 23 -1.05 8.67 -1.07
N ASN A 24 -0.11 9.41 -1.66
CA ASN A 24 0.53 9.07 -2.91
C ASN A 24 1.94 8.52 -2.64
N ALA A 25 2.07 7.20 -2.73
CA ALA A 25 3.33 6.49 -2.64
C ALA A 25 3.94 6.34 -4.05
N ARG A 26 4.56 7.40 -4.58
CA ARG A 26 5.25 7.39 -5.89
C ARG A 26 4.37 6.91 -7.06
N GLY A 27 3.15 7.44 -7.12
CA GLY A 27 2.13 7.10 -8.12
C GLY A 27 1.13 6.04 -7.65
N GLN A 28 1.39 5.38 -6.52
CA GLN A 28 0.45 4.43 -5.93
C GLN A 28 -0.43 5.13 -4.89
N ILE A 29 -1.72 5.25 -5.18
CA ILE A 29 -2.68 5.84 -4.25
C ILE A 29 -3.13 4.78 -3.24
N GLY A 30 -3.11 5.15 -1.97
CA GLY A 30 -3.58 4.32 -0.86
C GLY A 30 -4.18 5.14 0.26
N VAL A 31 -4.83 4.45 1.20
CA VAL A 31 -5.40 5.04 2.40
C VAL A 31 -4.71 4.46 3.61
N VAL A 32 -4.25 5.31 4.53
CA VAL A 32 -3.71 4.88 5.82
C VAL A 32 -4.87 4.35 6.65
N VAL A 33 -4.84 3.05 6.92
CA VAL A 33 -5.86 2.35 7.70
C VAL A 33 -5.57 2.50 9.19
N ASP A 34 -4.31 2.44 9.58
CA ASP A 34 -3.89 2.61 10.96
C ASP A 34 -2.40 2.96 11.08
N VAL A 35 -2.03 3.51 12.24
CA VAL A 35 -0.65 3.83 12.61
C VAL A 35 -0.44 3.32 14.03
N LEU A 36 0.33 2.24 14.17
CA LEU A 36 0.57 1.57 15.45
C LEU A 36 2.04 1.67 15.83
N THR A 37 2.34 1.55 17.13
CA THR A 37 3.72 1.33 17.59
C THR A 37 3.90 -0.15 17.91
N SER A 38 4.96 -0.76 17.39
CA SER A 38 5.32 -2.14 17.67
C SER A 38 5.68 -2.31 19.14
N ALA A 39 5.08 -3.30 19.81
CA ALA A 39 5.40 -3.62 21.20
C ALA A 39 6.78 -4.28 21.38
N GLU A 40 7.34 -4.86 20.31
CA GLU A 40 8.62 -5.58 20.36
C GLU A 40 9.81 -4.67 20.02
N THR A 41 9.61 -3.71 19.12
CA THR A 41 10.69 -2.93 18.52
C THR A 41 10.58 -1.42 18.76
N ASP A 42 9.46 -0.95 19.33
CA ASP A 42 9.08 0.46 19.45
C ASP A 42 8.98 1.21 18.10
N ASN A 43 9.03 0.50 16.97
CA ASN A 43 8.95 1.08 15.64
C ASN A 43 7.51 1.47 15.27
N ILE A 44 7.36 2.38 14.31
CA ILE A 44 6.04 2.73 13.78
C ILE A 44 5.65 1.71 12.71
N CYS A 45 4.49 1.09 12.87
CA CYS A 45 3.85 0.21 11.91
C CYS A 45 2.73 0.96 11.19
N LEU A 46 2.95 1.27 9.91
CA LEU A 46 1.97 1.92 9.05
C LEU A 46 1.17 0.87 8.28
N TYR A 47 -0.15 0.86 8.48
CA TYR A 47 -1.07 -0.01 7.77
C TYR A 47 -1.71 0.77 6.63
N VAL A 48 -1.51 0.34 5.39
CA VAL A 48 -1.96 1.06 4.21
C VAL A 48 -2.75 0.14 3.30
N ARG A 49 -3.91 0.59 2.86
CA ARG A 49 -4.68 -0.07 1.81
C ARG A 49 -4.49 0.67 0.50
N PHE A 50 -3.58 0.16 -0.34
CA PHE A 50 -3.43 0.66 -1.69
C PHE A 50 -4.58 0.23 -2.59
N VAL A 51 -4.93 1.07 -3.55
CA VAL A 51 -6.02 0.77 -4.50
C VAL A 51 -5.70 -0.46 -5.34
N HIS A 52 -4.43 -0.71 -5.67
CA HIS A 52 -4.05 -1.90 -6.43
C HIS A 52 -4.29 -3.21 -5.67
N ASN A 53 -4.40 -3.17 -4.33
CA ASN A 53 -4.74 -4.33 -3.50
C ASN A 53 -6.23 -4.69 -3.52
N LEU A 54 -7.08 -3.91 -4.21
CA LEU A 54 -8.48 -4.31 -4.44
C LEU A 54 -8.51 -5.63 -5.23
N GLY A 55 -9.22 -6.61 -4.66
CA GLY A 55 -9.33 -7.98 -5.18
C GLY A 55 -8.26 -8.94 -4.64
N ASN A 56 -7.25 -8.47 -3.92
CA ASN A 56 -6.22 -9.33 -3.35
C ASN A 56 -6.69 -9.97 -2.04
N ALA A 57 -6.25 -11.20 -1.78
CA ALA A 57 -6.53 -11.91 -0.52
C ALA A 57 -5.97 -11.16 0.70
N ARG A 58 -4.84 -10.45 0.53
CA ARG A 58 -4.29 -9.52 1.52
C ARG A 58 -4.58 -8.08 1.07
N PRO A 59 -5.55 -7.38 1.69
CA PRO A 59 -6.00 -6.07 1.19
C PRO A 59 -5.16 -4.90 1.72
N TYR A 60 -4.22 -5.13 2.63
CA TYR A 60 -3.38 -4.10 3.24
C TYR A 60 -1.91 -4.50 3.26
N ASP A 61 -1.06 -3.49 3.14
CA ASP A 61 0.38 -3.57 3.37
C ASP A 61 0.70 -3.04 4.76
N VAL A 62 1.66 -3.68 5.41
CA VAL A 62 2.17 -3.28 6.73
C VAL A 62 3.62 -2.89 6.56
N LEU A 63 3.94 -1.64 6.88
CA LEU A 63 5.29 -1.09 6.78
C LEU A 63 5.79 -0.76 8.17
N GLU A 64 6.77 -1.51 8.64
CA GLU A 64 7.48 -1.20 9.87
C GLU A 64 8.64 -0.24 9.58
N ILE A 65 8.61 0.90 10.25
CA ILE A 65 9.44 2.05 9.95
C ILE A 65 10.25 2.40 11.21
N SER A 66 11.56 2.51 11.01
CA SER A 66 12.53 2.88 12.04
C SER A 66 13.34 4.09 11.58
N SER A 67 14.05 4.74 12.49
CA SER A 67 14.88 5.91 12.20
C SER A 67 15.97 5.63 11.15
N GLY A 68 16.45 4.39 11.06
CA GLY A 68 17.42 3.95 10.04
C GLY A 68 16.81 3.38 8.76
N ARG A 69 15.48 3.15 8.71
CA ARG A 69 14.81 2.49 7.58
C ARG A 69 13.38 3.00 7.41
N MET A 70 13.22 3.96 6.50
CA MET A 70 11.94 4.59 6.17
C MET A 70 11.16 3.92 5.04
N LEU A 71 11.73 2.91 4.36
CA LEU A 71 11.10 2.19 3.24
C LEU A 71 10.53 3.08 2.13
N GLY A 72 11.04 4.31 1.98
CA GLY A 72 10.55 5.27 1.00
C GLY A 72 9.28 6.04 1.42
N VAL A 73 8.79 5.82 2.63
CA VAL A 73 7.63 6.52 3.23
C VAL A 73 7.93 8.00 3.46
N ASP A 74 9.20 8.34 3.65
CA ASP A 74 9.73 9.72 3.69
C ASP A 74 9.43 10.52 2.41
N LYS A 75 9.13 9.84 1.29
CA LYS A 75 8.83 10.48 0.00
C LYS A 75 7.34 10.47 -0.34
N TRP A 76 6.49 9.99 0.55
CA TRP A 76 5.07 9.97 0.32
C TRP A 76 4.48 11.35 0.57
N THR A 77 3.45 11.69 -0.18
CA THR A 77 2.73 12.95 -0.02
C THR A 77 1.26 12.66 0.26
N LEU A 78 0.57 13.61 0.89
CA LEU A 78 -0.89 13.57 0.92
C LEU A 78 -1.46 13.67 -0.50
N ALA A 79 -2.54 12.96 -0.75
CA ALA A 79 -3.32 12.98 -1.97
C ALA A 79 -4.76 13.37 -1.67
N THR A 80 -5.50 13.71 -2.72
CA THR A 80 -6.88 14.17 -2.58
C THR A 80 -7.87 13.01 -2.70
N GLN A 81 -9.10 13.25 -2.24
CA GLN A 81 -10.23 12.35 -2.49
C GLN A 81 -10.42 12.08 -3.99
N LYS A 82 -10.24 13.10 -4.84
CA LYS A 82 -10.32 12.97 -6.30
C LYS A 82 -9.27 12.01 -6.86
N ASP A 83 -8.03 12.05 -6.34
CA ASP A 83 -6.97 11.13 -6.76
C ASP A 83 -7.31 9.68 -6.43
N LEU A 84 -7.89 9.46 -5.25
CA LEU A 84 -8.38 8.15 -4.81
C LEU A 84 -9.50 7.63 -5.72
N GLU A 85 -10.51 8.44 -6.02
CA GLU A 85 -11.62 8.08 -6.90
C GLU A 85 -11.16 7.73 -8.32
N GLN A 86 -10.22 8.51 -8.86
CA GLN A 86 -9.62 8.23 -10.16
C GLN A 86 -8.83 6.92 -10.15
N ALA A 87 -8.04 6.67 -9.11
CA ALA A 87 -7.30 5.42 -8.96
C ALA A 87 -8.24 4.22 -8.87
N ILE A 88 -9.33 4.33 -8.08
CA ILE A 88 -10.34 3.27 -7.93
C ILE A 88 -11.02 2.99 -9.27
N THR A 89 -11.43 4.03 -10.00
CA THR A 89 -12.06 3.89 -11.32
C THR A 89 -11.14 3.14 -12.29
N ARG A 90 -9.85 3.50 -12.34
CA ARG A 90 -8.86 2.80 -13.17
C ARG A 90 -8.70 1.33 -12.76
N ARG A 91 -8.67 1.02 -11.45
CA ARG A 91 -8.55 -0.37 -10.97
C ARG A 91 -9.80 -1.19 -11.28
N LYS A 92 -11.00 -0.63 -11.13
CA LYS A 92 -12.26 -1.31 -11.50
C LYS A 92 -12.27 -1.71 -12.98
N ALA A 93 -11.98 -0.77 -13.88
CA ALA A 93 -11.91 -1.05 -15.31
C ALA A 93 -10.87 -2.15 -15.66
N ARG A 94 -9.76 -2.20 -14.93
CA ARG A 94 -8.76 -3.28 -15.09
C ARG A 94 -9.28 -4.63 -14.58
N LEU A 95 -9.90 -4.65 -13.41
CA LEU A 95 -10.49 -5.88 -12.84
C LEU A 95 -11.60 -6.44 -13.74
N GLU A 96 -12.44 -5.58 -14.33
CA GLU A 96 -13.46 -5.99 -15.29
C GLU A 96 -12.85 -6.72 -16.49
N LYS A 97 -11.76 -6.18 -17.06
CA LYS A 97 -11.01 -6.86 -18.14
C LYS A 97 -10.42 -8.21 -17.71
N GLU A 98 -9.85 -8.28 -16.51
CA GLU A 98 -9.31 -9.53 -15.94
C GLU A 98 -10.44 -10.58 -15.77
N ILE A 99 -11.63 -10.16 -15.35
CA ILE A 99 -12.82 -11.02 -15.24
C ILE A 99 -13.29 -11.50 -16.62
N GLU A 100 -13.42 -10.59 -17.59
CA GLU A 100 -13.80 -10.94 -18.97
C GLU A 100 -12.83 -11.96 -19.58
N GLU A 101 -11.53 -11.78 -19.36
CA GLU A 101 -10.51 -12.72 -19.80
C GLU A 101 -10.67 -14.09 -19.16
N LEU A 102 -10.89 -14.17 -17.84
CA LEU A 102 -11.14 -15.43 -17.13
C LEU A 102 -12.39 -16.13 -17.67
N LEU A 103 -13.47 -15.40 -17.93
CA LEU A 103 -14.70 -15.96 -18.52
C LEU A 103 -14.45 -16.51 -19.93
N ARG A 104 -13.65 -15.80 -20.75
CA ARG A 104 -13.27 -16.27 -22.10
C ARG A 104 -12.43 -17.55 -22.03
N MET A 105 -11.52 -17.65 -21.07
CA MET A 105 -10.72 -18.87 -20.83
C MET A 105 -11.62 -20.04 -20.42
N ALA A 106 -12.57 -19.82 -19.51
CA ALA A 106 -13.47 -20.86 -19.02
C ALA A 106 -14.45 -21.38 -20.08
N THR A 107 -14.89 -20.52 -21.01
CA THR A 107 -15.84 -20.87 -22.08
C THR A 107 -15.21 -21.43 -23.35
N GLY A 108 -13.87 -21.55 -23.39
CA GLY A 108 -13.16 -22.20 -24.50
C GLY A 108 -13.13 -21.39 -25.82
N GLN A 109 -13.36 -20.08 -25.78
CA GLN A 109 -13.29 -19.20 -26.96
C GLN A 109 -11.86 -18.80 -27.38
N ASN A 110 -10.83 -19.51 -26.90
CA ASN A 110 -9.49 -19.40 -27.48
C ASN A 110 -9.47 -20.13 -28.82
N GLY A 111 -9.22 -19.37 -29.90
CA GLY A 111 -9.28 -19.82 -31.28
C GLY A 111 -8.75 -21.24 -31.48
N ARG A 112 -9.63 -22.14 -31.92
CA ARG A 112 -9.24 -23.29 -32.74
C ARG A 112 -8.52 -22.72 -33.96
N LEU A 113 -7.21 -22.57 -33.87
CA LEU A 113 -6.34 -22.53 -35.04
C LEU A 113 -6.61 -23.84 -35.79
N HIS A 114 -7.34 -23.72 -36.89
CA HIS A 114 -7.60 -24.79 -37.82
C HIS A 114 -6.27 -25.47 -38.17
N SER A 115 -6.08 -26.70 -37.72
CA SER A 115 -5.11 -27.59 -38.35
C SER A 115 -5.70 -28.00 -39.70
N HIS A 116 -5.30 -27.30 -40.77
CA HIS A 116 -5.40 -27.87 -42.10
C HIS A 116 -4.19 -28.76 -42.34
N ARG A 117 -4.43 -30.07 -42.33
CA ARG A 117 -3.71 -31.03 -43.17
C ARG A 117 -4.76 -31.85 -43.91
#